data_AF-A0A164M5S5-F1
#
_entry.id   AF-A0A164M5S5-F1
#
_cell.length_a   1.000
_cell.length_b   1.000
_cell.length_c   1.000
_cell.angle_alpha   90.00
_cell.angle_beta   90.00
_cell.angle_gamma   90.00
#
_symmetry.space_group_name_H-M   'P 1'
#
loop_
_entity.id
_entity.type
_entity.pdbx_description
1 polymer ?
#
loop_
_entity_poly.entity_id
_entity_poly.type
_entity_poly.pdbx_seq_one_letter_code
_entity_poly.pdbx_strand_id
1 'polypeptide(L)'
;MVLAALGACGDGHTAAEQPPAEAVADPYLRGNTCAPDSPADKNVDPARRLTELSRTAGEFLLVNGIVPGPDLAVDGQLTSSQAADRASTVPGDASIAEALWVAAPSPENGLDPIRDTAEYYAADARHISTFEVTEQSLNQMLGPTWASVIEVVEEFAGDGYEQYVESVRDAPPMRVSDAAAIRAQLRAAAVDAGLESQWETAQSIVPIYFQSCTTSSDVAGHDIDLSPSVLGEILAADAVGAAFAETIGPSELTEPLTRGLQIVLGAEPNSAETSQLTKEYDPNEILSPDDVQLMEAEEPSLDGP
;
A
#
# COMPACT_ATOMS: atom_id res chain seq x y z
N MET A 1 -27.06 -14.63 -74.36
CA MET A 1 -27.42 -13.22 -74.60
C MET A 1 -27.87 -12.66 -73.26
N VAL A 2 -27.03 -11.91 -72.52
CA VAL A 2 -26.78 -10.46 -72.68
C VAL A 2 -28.12 -9.71 -72.39
N LEU A 3 -28.29 -8.90 -71.35
CA LEU A 3 -27.49 -7.73 -70.92
C LEU A 3 -27.84 -7.32 -69.47
N ALA A 4 -26.89 -6.64 -68.84
CA ALA A 4 -26.91 -6.10 -67.49
C ALA A 4 -27.46 -4.66 -67.39
N ALA A 5 -27.77 -4.28 -66.14
CA ALA A 5 -27.54 -3.00 -65.44
C ALA A 5 -28.32 -1.71 -65.79
N LEU A 6 -28.86 -1.10 -64.71
CA LEU A 6 -28.92 0.33 -64.29
C LEU A 6 -30.15 0.46 -63.36
N GLY A 7 -30.14 0.95 -62.11
CA GLY A 7 -29.15 1.63 -61.26
C GLY A 7 -29.91 2.61 -60.35
N ALA A 8 -29.74 2.53 -59.03
CA ALA A 8 -29.92 3.64 -58.08
C ALA A 8 -29.22 3.30 -56.74
N CYS A 9 -28.37 4.23 -56.28
CA CYS A 9 -27.41 4.15 -55.19
C CYS A 9 -28.02 4.30 -53.78
N GLY A 10 -27.28 3.87 -52.75
CA GLY A 10 -27.48 4.29 -51.36
C GLY A 10 -26.73 3.42 -50.35
N ASP A 11 -25.56 3.90 -49.92
CA ASP A 11 -24.59 3.29 -49.00
C ASP A 11 -25.13 2.95 -47.60
N GLY A 12 -24.46 2.00 -46.92
CA GLY A 12 -24.64 1.83 -45.48
C GLY A 12 -23.92 0.60 -44.95
N HIS A 13 -22.68 0.80 -44.52
CA HIS A 13 -21.79 -0.09 -43.78
C HIS A 13 -22.44 -1.31 -43.10
N THR A 14 -21.90 -2.50 -43.43
CA THR A 14 -21.87 -3.65 -42.53
C THR A 14 -21.40 -3.20 -41.15
N ALA A 15 -22.27 -3.34 -40.16
CA ALA A 15 -21.94 -3.17 -38.75
C ALA A 15 -20.70 -4.01 -38.44
N ALA A 16 -19.60 -3.32 -38.14
CA ALA A 16 -18.47 -3.94 -37.48
C ALA A 16 -18.99 -4.41 -36.12
N GLU A 17 -18.96 -5.71 -35.87
CA GLU A 17 -19.07 -6.27 -34.53
C GLU A 17 -18.04 -5.54 -33.65
N GLN A 18 -18.51 -4.63 -32.80
CA GLN A 18 -17.72 -4.21 -31.65
C GLN A 18 -17.47 -5.46 -30.81
N PRO A 19 -16.23 -5.71 -30.36
CA PRO A 19 -16.02 -6.73 -29.35
C PRO A 19 -16.88 -6.34 -28.12
N PRO A 20 -17.42 -7.33 -27.39
CA PRO A 20 -18.24 -7.03 -26.23
C PRO A 20 -17.41 -6.15 -25.29
N ALA A 21 -17.96 -5.00 -24.91
CA ALA A 21 -17.50 -4.29 -23.73
C ALA A 21 -17.73 -5.27 -22.58
N GLU A 22 -16.69 -6.00 -22.18
CA GLU A 22 -16.65 -6.58 -20.85
C GLU A 22 -16.78 -5.40 -19.90
N ALA A 23 -18.01 -5.18 -19.41
CA ALA A 23 -18.20 -4.46 -18.17
C ALA A 23 -17.33 -5.21 -17.16
N VAL A 24 -16.23 -4.57 -16.74
CA VAL A 24 -15.29 -5.11 -15.79
C VAL A 24 -16.10 -5.45 -14.55
N ALA A 25 -16.32 -6.75 -14.35
CA ALA A 25 -17.03 -7.29 -13.22
C ALA A 25 -16.21 -6.93 -11.97
N ASP A 26 -16.78 -6.04 -11.16
CA ASP A 26 -16.29 -5.56 -9.87
C ASP A 26 -14.85 -5.03 -9.87
N PRO A 27 -14.62 -3.72 -9.69
CA PRO A 27 -13.28 -3.13 -9.78
C PRO A 27 -12.26 -3.69 -8.79
N TYR A 28 -12.70 -4.46 -7.78
CA TYR A 28 -11.89 -5.04 -6.69
C TYR A 28 -11.63 -6.56 -6.82
N LEU A 29 -12.25 -7.28 -7.76
CA LEU A 29 -12.24 -8.76 -7.78
C LEU A 29 -11.18 -9.42 -8.69
N ARG A 30 -10.19 -8.69 -9.21
CA ARG A 30 -9.06 -9.28 -9.96
C ARG A 30 -7.73 -8.94 -9.29
N GLY A 31 -6.88 -9.97 -9.12
CA GLY A 31 -5.46 -9.96 -8.80
C GLY A 31 -4.93 -8.65 -8.23
N ASN A 32 -4.89 -8.54 -6.91
CA ASN A 32 -4.57 -7.30 -6.21
C ASN A 32 -3.46 -7.54 -5.19
N THR A 33 -2.93 -6.45 -4.61
CA THR A 33 -1.91 -6.48 -3.56
C THR A 33 -2.31 -7.34 -2.34
N CYS A 34 -3.59 -7.65 -2.17
CA CYS A 34 -4.18 -8.29 -1.00
C CYS A 34 -4.34 -9.80 -1.11
N ALA A 35 -4.30 -10.36 -2.33
CA ALA A 35 -4.40 -11.79 -2.59
C ALA A 35 -3.35 -12.22 -3.62
N PRO A 36 -2.43 -13.14 -3.28
CA PRO A 36 -1.40 -13.57 -4.21
C PRO A 36 -2.01 -14.41 -5.35
N ASP A 37 -1.93 -13.93 -6.58
CA ASP A 37 -2.26 -14.72 -7.78
C ASP A 37 -1.20 -15.80 -8.07
N SER A 38 0.03 -15.60 -7.60
CA SER A 38 1.17 -16.51 -7.66
C SER A 38 2.23 -16.06 -6.65
N PRO A 39 3.13 -16.95 -6.19
CA PRO A 39 4.24 -16.54 -5.34
C PRO A 39 5.07 -15.46 -6.06
N ALA A 40 5.42 -14.40 -5.35
CA ALA A 40 6.31 -13.36 -5.88
C ALA A 40 7.61 -13.98 -6.40
N ASP A 41 8.01 -13.67 -7.63
CA ASP A 41 9.35 -14.02 -8.10
C ASP A 41 10.37 -13.08 -7.43
N LYS A 42 10.89 -13.54 -6.29
CA LYS A 42 11.89 -12.84 -5.46
C LYS A 42 13.21 -12.55 -6.19
N ASN A 43 13.39 -13.04 -7.42
CA ASN A 43 14.59 -12.77 -8.23
C ASN A 43 14.44 -11.54 -9.13
N VAL A 44 13.28 -10.87 -9.14
CA VAL A 44 13.09 -9.64 -9.88
C VAL A 44 13.51 -8.46 -9.01
N ASP A 45 14.44 -7.65 -9.54
CA ASP A 45 14.86 -6.38 -8.94
C ASP A 45 13.65 -5.48 -8.58
N PRO A 46 13.48 -5.08 -7.30
CA PRO A 46 12.35 -4.25 -6.86
C PRO A 46 12.22 -2.94 -7.63
N ALA A 47 13.34 -2.29 -7.97
CA ALA A 47 13.31 -1.02 -8.71
C ALA A 47 12.70 -1.21 -10.11
N ARG A 48 13.10 -2.26 -10.84
CA ARG A 48 12.49 -2.63 -12.12
C ARG A 48 11.00 -2.92 -11.97
N ARG A 49 10.63 -3.72 -10.98
CA ARG A 49 9.24 -4.15 -10.74
C ARG A 49 8.31 -2.98 -10.43
N LEU A 50 8.70 -2.10 -9.50
CA LEU A 50 7.93 -0.91 -9.14
C LEU A 50 7.86 0.12 -10.29
N THR A 51 8.88 0.17 -11.15
CA THR A 51 8.83 0.96 -12.39
C THR A 51 7.79 0.43 -13.37
N GLU A 52 7.74 -0.89 -13.58
CA GLU A 52 6.74 -1.53 -14.45
C GLU A 52 5.32 -1.36 -13.89
N LEU A 53 5.15 -1.47 -12.57
CA LEU A 53 3.90 -1.16 -11.89
C LEU A 53 3.49 0.30 -12.14
N SER A 54 4.37 1.26 -11.87
CA SER A 54 4.08 2.70 -12.06
C SER A 54 3.68 3.01 -13.50
N ARG A 55 4.41 2.47 -14.48
CA ARG A 55 4.07 2.61 -15.90
C ARG A 55 2.66 2.10 -16.19
N THR A 56 2.36 0.88 -15.76
CA THR A 56 1.08 0.21 -16.02
C THR A 56 -0.08 0.91 -15.31
N ALA A 57 0.10 1.31 -14.05
CA ALA A 57 -0.89 2.07 -13.28
C ALA A 57 -1.21 3.42 -13.95
N GLY A 58 -0.17 4.16 -14.35
CA GLY A 58 -0.36 5.43 -15.08
C GLY A 58 -1.06 5.24 -16.42
N GLU A 59 -0.77 4.17 -17.16
CA GLU A 59 -1.49 3.81 -18.39
C GLU A 59 -2.97 3.51 -18.11
N PHE A 60 -3.29 2.78 -17.03
CA PHE A 60 -4.68 2.55 -16.62
C PHE A 60 -5.40 3.86 -16.30
N LEU A 61 -4.77 4.79 -15.60
CA LEU A 61 -5.35 6.10 -15.30
C LEU A 61 -5.57 6.94 -16.56
N LEU A 62 -4.65 6.89 -17.52
CA LEU A 62 -4.77 7.60 -18.80
C LEU A 62 -5.90 7.05 -19.69
N VAL A 63 -6.15 5.74 -19.64
CA VAL A 63 -7.19 5.08 -20.44
C VAL A 63 -8.57 5.22 -19.81
N ASN A 64 -8.67 4.99 -18.49
CA ASN A 64 -9.95 4.94 -17.80
C ASN A 64 -10.39 6.30 -17.23
N GLY A 65 -9.46 7.26 -17.14
CA GLY A 65 -9.64 8.49 -16.38
C GLY A 65 -9.37 8.26 -14.89
N ILE A 66 -8.96 9.34 -14.21
CA ILE A 66 -8.65 9.35 -12.78
C ILE A 66 -9.75 10.08 -12.01
N VAL A 67 -10.01 9.61 -10.80
CA VAL A 67 -10.91 10.26 -9.85
C VAL A 67 -10.20 10.53 -8.52
N PRO A 68 -10.41 11.70 -7.89
CA PRO A 68 -9.92 11.95 -6.54
C PRO A 68 -10.74 11.15 -5.52
N GLY A 69 -10.07 10.28 -4.76
CA GLY A 69 -10.65 9.60 -3.61
C GLY A 69 -11.50 8.36 -3.95
N PRO A 70 -11.65 7.43 -2.98
CA PRO A 70 -12.20 6.09 -3.20
C PRO A 70 -13.69 6.05 -3.58
N ASP A 71 -14.47 7.06 -3.20
CA ASP A 71 -15.94 7.00 -3.25
C ASP A 71 -16.58 7.69 -4.47
N LEU A 72 -15.79 8.15 -5.43
CA LEU A 72 -16.27 9.00 -6.53
C LEU A 72 -16.13 8.37 -7.93
N ALA A 73 -15.69 7.12 -8.06
CA ALA A 73 -15.52 6.48 -9.36
C ALA A 73 -16.86 6.37 -10.11
N VAL A 74 -17.03 7.17 -11.17
CA VAL A 74 -18.15 7.09 -12.11
C VAL A 74 -17.62 6.55 -13.45
N ASP A 75 -18.42 5.78 -14.16
CA ASP A 75 -18.15 5.37 -15.56
C ASP A 75 -16.80 4.66 -15.81
N GLY A 76 -16.32 3.86 -14.84
CA GLY A 76 -15.13 3.02 -15.00
C GLY A 76 -13.79 3.73 -14.73
N GLN A 77 -13.82 4.98 -14.26
CA GLN A 77 -12.65 5.71 -13.76
C GLN A 77 -11.99 4.99 -12.58
N LEU A 78 -10.70 5.29 -12.35
CA LEU A 78 -9.91 4.68 -11.28
C LEU A 78 -9.28 5.72 -10.36
N THR A 79 -9.18 5.40 -9.07
CA THR A 79 -8.24 6.09 -8.19
C THR A 79 -6.80 5.63 -8.48
N SER A 80 -5.81 6.41 -8.05
CA SER A 80 -4.40 6.01 -8.14
C SER A 80 -4.15 4.67 -7.43
N SER A 81 -4.78 4.44 -6.27
CA SER A 81 -4.68 3.18 -5.53
C SER A 81 -5.28 2.00 -6.30
N GLN A 82 -6.48 2.17 -6.88
CA GLN A 82 -7.09 1.13 -7.72
C GLN A 82 -6.25 0.82 -8.97
N ALA A 83 -5.58 1.82 -9.54
CA ALA A 83 -4.68 1.63 -10.66
C ALA A 83 -3.39 0.90 -10.23
N ALA A 84 -2.83 1.23 -9.06
CA ALA A 84 -1.67 0.53 -8.48
C ALA A 84 -2.00 -0.93 -8.20
N ASP A 85 -3.13 -1.20 -7.54
CA ASP A 85 -3.58 -2.55 -7.20
C ASP A 85 -3.74 -3.41 -8.46
N ARG A 86 -4.35 -2.88 -9.52
CA ARG A 86 -4.51 -3.60 -10.80
C ARG A 86 -3.21 -3.81 -11.56
N ALA A 87 -2.24 -2.91 -11.37
CA ALA A 87 -0.94 -2.99 -12.01
C ALA A 87 0.03 -3.90 -11.24
N SER A 88 -0.25 -4.14 -9.96
CA SER A 88 0.62 -4.92 -9.10
C SER A 88 0.62 -6.39 -9.49
N THR A 89 1.80 -6.99 -9.46
CA THR A 89 2.01 -8.42 -9.67
C THR A 89 2.60 -9.12 -8.44
N VAL A 90 2.94 -8.36 -7.40
CA VAL A 90 3.53 -8.83 -6.15
C VAL A 90 2.75 -8.22 -4.98
N PRO A 91 2.29 -9.02 -4.00
CA PRO A 91 1.64 -8.48 -2.81
C PRO A 91 2.52 -7.45 -2.10
N GLY A 92 1.92 -6.32 -1.71
CA GLY A 92 2.60 -5.19 -1.05
C GLY A 92 3.19 -4.14 -2.00
N ASP A 93 3.42 -4.45 -3.27
CA ASP A 93 4.03 -3.48 -4.20
C ASP A 93 3.14 -2.27 -4.48
N ALA A 94 1.82 -2.45 -4.51
CA ALA A 94 0.89 -1.33 -4.71
C ALA A 94 1.04 -0.30 -3.58
N SER A 95 1.08 -0.76 -2.32
CA SER A 95 1.31 0.10 -1.16
C SER A 95 2.69 0.76 -1.16
N ILE A 96 3.73 0.07 -1.62
CA ILE A 96 5.06 0.68 -1.80
C ILE A 96 4.96 1.79 -2.84
N ALA A 97 4.43 1.48 -4.03
CA ALA A 97 4.32 2.44 -5.12
C ALA A 97 3.49 3.67 -4.73
N GLU A 98 2.36 3.47 -4.07
CA GLU A 98 1.54 4.54 -3.52
C GLU A 98 2.31 5.40 -2.51
N ALA A 99 3.02 4.79 -1.56
CA ALA A 99 3.85 5.54 -0.61
C ALA A 99 4.93 6.36 -1.34
N LEU A 100 5.57 5.80 -2.36
CA LEU A 100 6.58 6.50 -3.17
C LEU A 100 5.99 7.65 -3.98
N TRP A 101 4.78 7.52 -4.52
CA TRP A 101 4.12 8.59 -5.29
C TRP A 101 3.60 9.70 -4.36
N VAL A 102 3.02 9.33 -3.21
CA VAL A 102 2.54 10.28 -2.19
C VAL A 102 3.73 11.03 -1.57
N ALA A 103 4.85 10.35 -1.33
CA ALA A 103 6.11 10.93 -0.86
C ALA A 103 6.99 11.49 -1.98
N ALA A 104 6.51 11.55 -3.21
CA ALA A 104 7.06 12.42 -4.25
C ALA A 104 6.25 13.72 -4.30
N PRO A 105 6.32 14.60 -3.26
CA PRO A 105 5.78 15.92 -3.41
C PRO A 105 6.59 16.57 -4.54
N SER A 106 5.93 16.90 -5.64
CA SER A 106 6.38 18.04 -6.42
C SER A 106 6.17 19.26 -5.52
N PRO A 107 7.22 19.95 -5.05
CA PRO A 107 7.08 21.14 -4.19
C PRO A 107 6.31 22.30 -4.86
N GLU A 108 5.89 22.17 -6.12
CA GLU A 108 5.02 23.12 -6.82
C GLU A 108 3.53 22.72 -6.82
N ASN A 109 3.21 21.50 -6.40
CA ASN A 109 1.86 20.94 -6.33
C ASN A 109 1.65 20.35 -4.94
N GLY A 110 1.50 21.21 -3.93
CA GLY A 110 0.60 20.84 -2.85
C GLY A 110 -0.72 20.40 -3.48
N LEU A 111 -1.42 19.46 -2.84
CA LEU A 111 -2.84 19.22 -3.12
C LEU A 111 -3.56 20.55 -2.86
N ASP A 112 -3.56 21.43 -3.86
CA ASP A 112 -4.34 22.65 -3.86
C ASP A 112 -5.76 22.17 -4.14
N PRO A 113 -6.67 22.20 -3.15
CA PRO A 113 -8.05 21.75 -3.32
C PRO A 113 -8.81 22.55 -4.40
N ILE A 114 -8.16 23.56 -5.01
CA ILE A 114 -8.68 24.39 -6.09
C ILE A 114 -8.31 23.82 -7.49
N ARG A 115 -7.44 22.79 -7.60
CA ARG A 115 -6.95 22.26 -8.89
C ARG A 115 -7.64 20.98 -9.38
N ASP A 116 -8.90 20.78 -9.01
CA ASP A 116 -9.79 19.73 -9.54
C ASP A 116 -10.14 19.98 -11.02
N THR A 117 -9.19 19.69 -11.91
CA THR A 117 -9.35 19.83 -13.36
C THR A 117 -8.87 18.57 -14.05
N ALA A 118 -9.54 18.19 -15.14
CA ALA A 118 -9.13 17.06 -15.96
C ALA A 118 -7.67 17.17 -16.46
N GLU A 119 -7.15 18.38 -16.63
CA GLU A 119 -5.77 18.64 -17.04
C GLU A 119 -4.75 18.31 -15.94
N TYR A 120 -5.05 18.65 -14.68
CA TYR A 120 -4.21 18.31 -13.52
C TYR A 120 -4.11 16.79 -13.36
N TYR A 121 -5.26 16.13 -13.39
CA TYR A 121 -5.40 14.69 -13.32
C TYR A 121 -4.71 13.93 -14.45
N ALA A 122 -4.80 14.43 -15.69
CA ALA A 122 -4.05 13.87 -16.81
C ALA A 122 -2.54 14.10 -16.67
N ALA A 123 -2.09 15.19 -16.05
CA ALA A 123 -0.68 15.42 -15.76
C ALA A 123 -0.16 14.47 -14.67
N ASP A 124 -0.97 14.18 -13.65
CA ASP A 124 -0.65 13.23 -12.60
C ASP A 124 -0.52 11.79 -13.12
N ALA A 125 -1.49 11.34 -13.92
CA ALA A 125 -1.42 10.04 -14.60
C ALA A 125 -0.20 9.93 -15.55
N ARG A 126 0.20 11.04 -16.19
CA ARG A 126 1.45 11.10 -16.97
C ARG A 126 2.69 11.04 -16.09
N HIS A 127 2.66 11.68 -14.93
CA HIS A 127 3.76 11.61 -13.98
C HIS A 127 3.96 10.16 -13.50
N ILE A 128 2.89 9.50 -13.06
CA ILE A 128 2.91 8.09 -12.64
C ILE A 128 3.41 7.17 -13.78
N SER A 129 2.88 7.32 -15.00
CA SER A 129 3.29 6.47 -16.15
C SER A 129 4.75 6.66 -16.59
N THR A 130 5.38 7.78 -16.22
CA THR A 130 6.77 8.07 -16.55
C THR A 130 7.70 7.98 -15.34
N PHE A 131 7.17 7.66 -14.17
CA PHE A 131 7.94 7.50 -12.95
C PHE A 131 8.84 6.27 -13.05
N GLU A 132 10.15 6.51 -12.96
CA GLU A 132 11.16 5.46 -12.96
C GLU A 132 11.69 5.29 -11.54
N VAL A 133 11.48 4.10 -10.99
CA VAL A 133 12.04 3.72 -9.71
C VAL A 133 13.47 3.28 -9.93
N THR A 134 14.39 3.99 -9.32
CA THR A 134 15.84 3.75 -9.38
C THR A 134 16.38 3.52 -7.98
N GLU A 135 17.58 2.97 -7.86
CA GLU A 135 18.28 2.88 -6.58
C GLU A 135 18.41 4.26 -5.91
N GLN A 136 18.65 5.32 -6.69
CA GLN A 136 18.73 6.68 -6.17
C GLN A 136 17.39 7.15 -5.60
N SER A 137 16.28 6.90 -6.30
CA SER A 137 14.96 7.34 -5.84
C SER A 137 14.51 6.54 -4.62
N LEU A 138 14.80 5.23 -4.57
CA LEU A 138 14.55 4.39 -3.39
C LEU A 138 15.35 4.88 -2.18
N ASN A 139 16.64 5.18 -2.35
CA ASN A 139 17.44 5.79 -1.28
C ASN A 139 16.87 7.14 -0.82
N GLN A 140 16.40 7.96 -1.76
CA GLN A 140 15.86 9.28 -1.45
C GLN A 140 14.53 9.20 -0.70
N MET A 141 13.68 8.22 -1.00
CA MET A 141 12.33 8.11 -0.45
C MET A 141 12.23 7.17 0.75
N LEU A 142 12.96 6.06 0.76
CA LEU A 142 12.92 5.04 1.83
C LEU A 142 14.22 4.94 2.63
N GLY A 143 15.23 5.75 2.30
CA GLY A 143 16.50 5.76 3.01
C GLY A 143 17.47 4.66 2.56
N PRO A 144 18.65 4.58 3.20
CA PRO A 144 19.73 3.68 2.79
C PRO A 144 19.41 2.18 2.96
N THR A 145 18.43 1.86 3.79
CA THR A 145 17.98 0.49 4.13
C THR A 145 16.71 0.10 3.37
N TRP A 146 16.38 0.79 2.27
CA TRP A 146 15.16 0.57 1.48
C TRP A 146 14.94 -0.91 1.09
N ALA A 147 16.02 -1.66 0.85
CA ALA A 147 15.92 -3.07 0.47
C ALA A 147 15.33 -3.92 1.59
N SER A 148 15.79 -3.71 2.83
CA SER A 148 15.25 -4.38 4.03
C SER A 148 13.80 -3.99 4.27
N VAL A 149 13.42 -2.73 4.01
CA VAL A 149 12.03 -2.26 4.12
C VAL A 149 11.11 -2.99 3.12
N ILE A 150 11.52 -3.07 1.84
CA ILE A 150 10.73 -3.78 0.82
C ILE A 150 10.64 -5.27 1.16
N GLU A 151 11.73 -5.90 1.62
CA GLU A 151 11.72 -7.31 2.01
C GLU A 151 10.69 -7.60 3.10
N VAL A 152 10.62 -6.77 4.15
CA VAL A 152 9.60 -6.91 5.21
C VAL A 152 8.18 -6.76 4.65
N VAL A 153 7.97 -5.85 3.70
CA VAL A 153 6.65 -5.66 3.06
C VAL A 153 6.24 -6.90 2.28
N GLU A 154 7.16 -7.47 1.49
CA GLU A 154 6.93 -8.73 0.78
C GLU A 154 6.68 -9.91 1.74
N GLU A 155 7.30 -9.91 2.91
CA GLU A 155 7.12 -10.97 3.92
C GLU A 155 5.71 -10.99 4.50
N PHE A 156 5.20 -9.87 5.01
CA PHE A 156 3.85 -9.87 5.61
C PHE A 156 2.74 -9.94 4.56
N ALA A 157 2.96 -9.40 3.36
CA ALA A 157 1.95 -9.41 2.30
C ALA A 157 1.95 -10.72 1.49
N GLY A 158 3.04 -11.50 1.52
CA GLY A 158 3.31 -12.58 0.58
C GLY A 158 2.24 -13.67 0.49
N ASP A 159 1.65 -14.05 1.62
CA ASP A 159 0.57 -15.06 1.68
C ASP A 159 -0.84 -14.46 1.50
N GLY A 160 -0.92 -13.14 1.37
CA GLY A 160 -2.17 -12.37 1.28
C GLY A 160 -2.66 -11.87 2.63
N TYR A 161 -3.46 -10.81 2.59
CA TYR A 161 -3.94 -10.08 3.76
C TYR A 161 -4.73 -10.98 4.72
N GLU A 162 -5.70 -11.74 4.22
CA GLU A 162 -6.57 -12.58 5.06
C GLU A 162 -5.78 -13.69 5.76
N GLN A 163 -4.86 -14.33 5.04
CA GLN A 163 -4.02 -15.40 5.60
C GLN A 163 -3.06 -14.85 6.64
N TYR A 164 -2.52 -13.64 6.42
CA TYR A 164 -1.69 -12.95 7.41
C TYR A 164 -2.50 -12.64 8.68
N VAL A 165 -3.70 -12.07 8.56
CA VAL A 165 -4.58 -11.77 9.71
C VAL A 165 -4.97 -13.05 10.47
N GLU A 166 -5.27 -14.14 9.76
CA GLU A 166 -5.51 -15.44 10.39
C GLU A 166 -4.28 -15.96 11.14
N SER A 167 -3.08 -15.78 10.57
CA SER A 167 -1.81 -16.16 11.22
C SER A 167 -1.56 -15.34 12.49
N VAL A 168 -1.85 -14.04 12.48
CA VAL A 168 -1.77 -13.17 13.68
C VAL A 168 -2.74 -13.63 14.77
N ARG A 169 -3.96 -14.00 14.37
CA ARG A 169 -4.98 -14.51 15.28
C ARG A 169 -4.49 -15.78 15.99
N ASP A 170 -3.92 -16.71 15.24
CA ASP A 170 -3.52 -18.04 15.74
C ASP A 170 -2.14 -18.08 16.39
N ALA A 171 -1.30 -17.06 16.15
CA ALA A 171 0.02 -16.95 16.74
C ALA A 171 -0.02 -16.94 18.28
N PRO A 172 1.04 -17.41 18.98
CA PRO A 172 1.20 -17.16 20.41
C PRO A 172 1.43 -15.66 20.68
N PRO A 173 1.50 -15.21 21.95
CA PRO A 173 1.99 -13.87 22.27
C PRO A 173 3.29 -13.55 21.52
N MET A 174 3.32 -12.45 20.77
CA MET A 174 4.39 -12.15 19.81
C MET A 174 4.99 -10.75 19.93
N ARG A 175 4.40 -9.87 20.73
CA ARG A 175 4.82 -8.46 20.81
C ARG A 175 5.44 -8.14 22.17
N VAL A 176 6.55 -7.40 22.21
CA VAL A 176 7.10 -6.90 23.49
C VAL A 176 6.24 -5.75 24.02
N SER A 177 6.10 -5.64 25.34
CA SER A 177 5.21 -4.66 25.99
C SER A 177 5.59 -3.19 25.75
N ASP A 178 6.84 -2.93 25.41
CA ASP A 178 7.40 -1.59 25.18
C ASP A 178 7.66 -1.29 23.70
N ALA A 179 7.13 -2.11 22.78
CA ALA A 179 7.36 -1.99 21.33
C ALA A 179 7.08 -0.57 20.80
N ALA A 180 5.99 0.06 21.21
CA ALA A 180 5.66 1.45 20.84
C ALA A 180 6.76 2.45 21.24
N ALA A 181 7.30 2.31 22.46
CA ALA A 181 8.36 3.18 22.97
C ALA A 181 9.70 2.91 22.27
N ILE A 182 9.96 1.66 21.90
CA ILE A 182 11.13 1.30 21.09
C ILE A 182 11.01 1.91 19.69
N ARG A 183 9.85 1.78 19.02
CA ARG A 183 9.60 2.37 17.70
C ARG A 183 9.76 3.89 17.72
N ALA A 184 9.26 4.57 18.76
CA ALA A 184 9.44 6.01 18.95
C ALA A 184 10.92 6.41 19.13
N GLN A 185 11.74 5.59 19.80
CA GLN A 185 13.19 5.81 19.91
C GLN A 185 13.90 5.63 18.57
N LEU A 186 13.50 4.65 17.76
CA LEU A 186 14.03 4.46 16.40
C LEU A 186 13.65 5.63 15.50
N ARG A 187 12.42 6.14 15.59
CA ARG A 187 12.01 7.38 14.90
C ARG A 187 12.89 8.56 15.31
N ALA A 188 13.13 8.76 16.60
CA ALA A 188 14.00 9.84 17.08
C ALA A 188 15.43 9.72 16.52
N ALA A 189 15.98 8.50 16.45
CA ALA A 189 17.28 8.26 15.84
C ALA A 189 17.28 8.56 14.32
N ALA A 190 16.21 8.22 13.60
CA ALA A 190 16.04 8.59 12.19
C ALA A 190 15.97 10.12 11.99
N VAL A 191 15.24 10.83 12.86
CA VAL A 191 15.17 12.30 12.86
C VAL A 191 16.54 12.92 13.11
N ASP A 192 17.28 12.43 14.11
CA ASP A 192 18.64 12.90 14.43
C ASP A 192 19.62 12.65 13.27
N ALA A 193 19.39 11.59 12.48
CA ALA A 193 20.14 11.30 11.26
C ALA A 193 19.69 12.12 10.04
N GLY A 194 18.66 12.96 10.18
CA GLY A 194 18.09 13.77 9.09
C GLY A 194 17.24 12.97 8.10
N LEU A 195 16.71 11.82 8.52
CA LEU A 195 15.96 10.86 7.71
C LEU A 195 14.46 10.83 8.05
N GLU A 196 13.92 11.90 8.64
CA GLU A 196 12.52 11.96 9.07
C GLU A 196 11.54 11.67 7.93
N SER A 197 11.71 12.34 6.78
CA SER A 197 10.82 12.13 5.63
C SER A 197 10.85 10.68 5.12
N GLN A 198 12.02 10.03 5.14
CA GLN A 198 12.18 8.66 4.70
C GLN A 198 11.57 7.67 5.69
N TRP A 199 11.70 7.96 7.00
CA TRP A 199 11.04 7.21 8.04
C TRP A 199 9.52 7.25 7.87
N GLU A 200 8.93 8.45 7.71
CA GLU A 200 7.48 8.59 7.53
C GLU A 200 6.99 7.90 6.24
N THR A 201 7.77 7.98 5.17
CA THR A 201 7.46 7.28 3.91
C THR A 201 7.51 5.77 4.07
N ALA A 202 8.51 5.23 4.79
CA ALA A 202 8.59 3.79 5.05
C ALA A 202 7.43 3.33 5.94
N GLN A 203 7.11 4.08 7.00
CA GLN A 203 6.02 3.75 7.91
C GLN A 203 4.64 3.83 7.24
N SER A 204 4.43 4.71 6.25
CA SER A 204 3.13 4.86 5.58
C SER A 204 2.76 3.68 4.67
N ILE A 205 3.72 2.85 4.25
CA ILE A 205 3.45 1.66 3.41
C ILE A 205 2.47 0.71 4.11
N VAL A 206 2.63 0.52 5.42
CA VAL A 206 1.84 -0.42 6.21
C VAL A 206 0.35 -0.01 6.27
N PRO A 207 -0.03 1.19 6.75
CA PRO A 207 -1.42 1.59 6.77
C PRO A 207 -2.05 1.68 5.37
N ILE A 208 -1.29 2.02 4.32
CA ILE A 208 -1.80 1.97 2.94
C ILE A 208 -2.22 0.54 2.56
N TYR A 209 -1.36 -0.45 2.86
CA TYR A 209 -1.67 -1.86 2.61
C TYR A 209 -2.92 -2.31 3.39
N PHE A 210 -2.95 -2.08 4.70
CA PHE A 210 -4.04 -2.54 5.56
C PHE A 210 -5.37 -1.86 5.20
N GLN A 211 -5.35 -0.56 4.89
CA GLN A 211 -6.55 0.16 4.48
C GLN A 211 -7.09 -0.36 3.12
N SER A 212 -6.23 -0.55 2.12
CA SER A 212 -6.65 -1.08 0.82
C SER A 212 -7.24 -2.48 0.97
N CYS A 213 -6.56 -3.35 1.73
CA CYS A 213 -6.95 -4.75 1.85
C CYS A 213 -8.15 -4.99 2.78
N THR A 214 -8.34 -4.18 3.82
CA THR A 214 -9.57 -4.19 4.61
C THR A 214 -10.75 -3.81 3.71
N THR A 215 -10.62 -2.71 2.96
CA THR A 215 -11.68 -2.24 2.05
C THR A 215 -12.00 -3.29 0.98
N SER A 216 -10.98 -3.90 0.37
CA SER A 216 -11.17 -4.95 -0.64
C SER A 216 -11.85 -6.19 -0.06
N SER A 217 -11.49 -6.60 1.17
CA SER A 217 -12.08 -7.76 1.84
C SER A 217 -13.54 -7.51 2.19
N ASP A 218 -13.86 -6.32 2.70
CA ASP A 218 -15.23 -5.90 3.02
C ASP A 218 -16.13 -5.90 1.78
N VAL A 219 -15.63 -5.38 0.65
CA VAL A 219 -16.35 -5.40 -0.64
C VAL A 219 -16.59 -6.82 -1.13
N ALA A 220 -15.63 -7.73 -0.93
CA ALA A 220 -15.79 -9.15 -1.25
C ALA A 220 -16.75 -9.89 -0.30
N GLY A 221 -17.19 -9.25 0.79
CA GLY A 221 -18.08 -9.82 1.80
C GLY A 221 -17.37 -10.78 2.75
N HIS A 222 -16.06 -10.66 2.91
CA HIS A 222 -15.29 -11.42 3.89
C HIS A 222 -15.39 -10.76 5.26
N ASP A 223 -15.48 -11.57 6.31
CA ASP A 223 -15.59 -11.11 7.70
C ASP A 223 -14.20 -11.15 8.36
N ILE A 224 -13.52 -10.00 8.34
CA ILE A 224 -12.18 -9.87 8.92
C ILE A 224 -12.31 -9.43 10.37
N ASP A 225 -11.71 -10.20 11.28
CA ASP A 225 -11.64 -9.81 12.68
C ASP A 225 -10.71 -8.59 12.82
N LEU A 226 -11.30 -7.46 13.23
CA LEU A 226 -10.60 -6.18 13.35
C LEU A 226 -9.47 -6.25 14.38
N SER A 227 -9.62 -7.03 15.45
CA SER A 227 -8.58 -7.11 16.49
C SER A 227 -7.25 -7.68 15.97
N PRO A 228 -7.20 -8.89 15.38
CA PRO A 228 -5.97 -9.40 14.77
C PRO A 228 -5.53 -8.60 13.55
N SER A 229 -6.43 -7.92 12.83
CA SER A 229 -6.02 -6.99 11.76
C SER A 229 -5.19 -5.83 12.31
N VAL A 230 -5.70 -5.12 13.31
CA VAL A 230 -5.01 -3.97 13.94
C VAL A 230 -3.69 -4.41 14.57
N LEU A 231 -3.66 -5.57 15.25
CA LEU A 231 -2.42 -6.12 15.79
C LEU A 231 -1.43 -6.49 14.67
N GLY A 232 -1.92 -7.07 13.58
CA GLY A 232 -1.10 -7.39 12.41
C GLY A 232 -0.46 -6.16 11.77
N GLU A 233 -1.21 -5.07 11.69
CA GLU A 233 -0.75 -3.76 11.20
C GLU A 233 0.36 -3.20 12.08
N ILE A 234 0.15 -3.23 13.40
CA ILE A 234 1.15 -2.79 14.38
C ILE A 234 2.44 -3.60 14.27
N LEU A 235 2.34 -4.93 14.13
CA LEU A 235 3.49 -5.82 13.97
C LEU A 235 4.25 -5.55 12.67
N ALA A 236 3.54 -5.29 11.57
CA ALA A 236 4.14 -4.92 10.30
C ALA A 236 4.86 -3.55 10.42
N ALA A 237 4.25 -2.57 11.07
CA ALA A 237 4.86 -1.25 11.32
C ALA A 237 6.11 -1.34 12.22
N ASP A 238 6.07 -2.19 13.26
CA ASP A 238 7.23 -2.52 14.10
C ASP A 238 8.38 -3.10 13.26
N ALA A 239 8.09 -4.09 12.42
CA ALA A 239 9.09 -4.74 11.57
C ALA A 239 9.67 -3.77 10.51
N VAL A 240 8.83 -2.95 9.88
CA VAL A 240 9.29 -1.92 8.92
C VAL A 240 10.15 -0.87 9.62
N GLY A 241 9.79 -0.45 10.82
CA GLY A 241 10.58 0.51 11.61
C GLY A 241 11.95 -0.07 11.99
N ALA A 242 11.99 -1.35 12.35
CA ALA A 242 13.23 -2.07 12.63
C ALA A 242 14.12 -2.20 11.39
N ALA A 243 13.54 -2.59 10.25
CA ALA A 243 14.25 -2.71 8.97
C ALA A 243 14.82 -1.38 8.50
N PHE A 244 14.03 -0.31 8.60
CA PHE A 244 14.50 1.05 8.32
C PHE A 244 15.69 1.40 9.22
N ALA A 245 15.58 1.11 10.51
CA ALA A 245 16.57 1.49 11.50
C ALA A 245 17.79 0.56 11.58
N GLU A 246 17.88 -0.49 10.75
CA GLU A 246 18.91 -1.54 10.84
C GLU A 246 20.36 -0.99 10.93
N THR A 247 20.64 0.11 10.22
CA THR A 247 21.99 0.72 10.18
C THR A 247 22.16 1.96 11.05
N ILE A 248 21.07 2.47 11.66
CA ILE A 248 21.06 3.72 12.43
C ILE A 248 20.67 3.52 13.91
N GLY A 249 19.91 2.47 14.20
CA GLY A 249 19.47 2.09 15.54
C GLY A 249 20.38 1.02 16.16
N PRO A 250 20.44 0.94 17.50
CA PRO A 250 21.04 -0.19 18.20
C PRO A 250 20.28 -1.48 17.87
N SER A 251 20.99 -2.60 17.63
CA SER A 251 20.36 -3.91 17.39
C SER A 251 19.46 -4.35 18.54
N GLU A 252 19.81 -3.95 19.76
CA GLU A 252 19.01 -4.17 20.98
C GLU A 252 17.60 -3.56 20.91
N LEU A 253 17.38 -2.58 20.02
CA LEU A 253 16.08 -1.95 19.78
C LEU A 253 15.39 -2.51 18.53
N THR A 254 16.12 -2.93 17.49
CA THR A 254 15.51 -3.44 16.26
C THR A 254 15.08 -4.91 16.37
N GLU A 255 15.88 -5.76 17.02
CA GLU A 255 15.59 -7.19 17.17
C GLU A 255 14.22 -7.48 17.84
N PRO A 256 13.83 -6.80 18.94
CA PRO A 256 12.52 -7.03 19.57
C PRO A 256 11.33 -6.70 18.67
N LEU A 257 11.47 -5.72 17.76
CA LEU A 257 10.38 -5.28 16.89
C LEU A 257 10.17 -6.21 15.69
N THR A 258 11.25 -6.74 15.09
CA THR A 258 11.13 -7.72 14.00
C THR A 258 10.59 -9.06 14.49
N ARG A 259 10.77 -9.37 15.79
CA ARG A 259 10.43 -10.67 16.36
C ARG A 259 8.96 -11.04 16.23
N GLY A 260 8.06 -10.06 16.37
CA GLY A 260 6.63 -10.34 16.33
C GLY A 260 6.18 -10.85 14.97
N LEU A 261 6.62 -10.19 13.89
CA LEU A 261 6.35 -10.63 12.53
C LEU A 261 6.93 -12.03 12.26
N GLN A 262 8.17 -12.29 12.69
CA GLN A 262 8.81 -13.61 12.52
C GLN A 262 8.00 -14.74 13.17
N ILE A 263 7.46 -14.52 14.37
CA ILE A 263 6.64 -15.52 15.08
C ILE A 263 5.34 -15.79 14.32
N VAL A 264 4.68 -14.74 13.81
CA VAL A 264 3.46 -14.85 13.01
C VAL A 264 3.72 -15.65 11.73
N LEU A 265 4.85 -15.41 11.07
CA LEU A 265 5.27 -16.13 9.86
C LEU A 265 5.87 -17.52 10.14
N GLY A 266 5.75 -18.03 11.38
CA GLY A 266 6.11 -19.40 11.74
C GLY A 266 7.60 -19.65 11.98
N ALA A 267 8.42 -18.61 12.15
CA ALA A 267 9.80 -18.78 12.60
C ALA A 267 9.82 -19.25 14.06
N GLU A 268 10.54 -20.33 14.35
CA GLU A 268 10.57 -20.88 15.71
C GLU A 268 11.17 -19.87 16.71
N PRO A 269 10.44 -19.56 17.80
CA PRO A 269 10.97 -18.66 18.81
C PRO A 269 12.04 -19.37 19.65
N ASN A 270 13.12 -18.65 19.93
CA ASN A 270 14.07 -19.00 20.98
C ASN A 270 13.31 -18.95 22.32
N SER A 271 13.14 -20.11 22.95
CA SER A 271 12.24 -20.31 24.10
C SER A 271 12.57 -19.49 25.36
N ALA A 272 13.71 -18.80 25.41
CA ALA A 272 14.11 -17.98 26.57
C ALA A 272 13.46 -16.59 26.58
N GLU A 273 13.09 -16.05 25.42
CA GLU A 273 12.63 -14.66 25.25
C GLU A 273 11.11 -14.53 25.14
N THR A 274 10.39 -15.64 24.95
CA THR A 274 8.92 -15.66 24.81
C THR A 274 8.18 -15.29 26.10
N SER A 275 8.86 -15.29 27.24
CA SER A 275 8.27 -15.01 28.56
C SER A 275 7.81 -13.55 28.73
N GLN A 276 8.26 -12.65 27.85
CA GLN A 276 7.98 -11.21 27.88
C GLN A 276 7.06 -10.76 26.74
N LEU A 277 6.62 -11.68 25.88
CA LEU A 277 5.77 -11.37 24.75
C LEU A 277 4.29 -11.39 25.15
N THR A 278 3.52 -10.49 24.55
CA THR A 278 2.08 -10.27 24.77
C THR A 278 1.33 -10.25 23.44
N LYS A 279 -0.01 -10.25 23.51
CA LYS A 279 -0.92 -9.88 22.41
C LYS A 279 -1.53 -8.49 22.62
N GLU A 280 -1.16 -7.79 23.69
CA GLU A 280 -1.69 -6.47 23.99
C GLU A 280 -1.11 -5.42 23.04
N TYR A 281 -1.96 -4.46 22.68
CA TYR A 281 -1.64 -3.32 21.84
C TYR A 281 -2.62 -2.19 22.14
N ASP A 282 -2.20 -0.94 21.93
CA ASP A 282 -3.09 0.21 21.84
C ASP A 282 -3.46 0.45 20.36
N PRO A 283 -4.75 0.39 19.98
CA PRO A 283 -5.18 0.65 18.60
C PRO A 283 -4.74 2.02 18.06
N ASN A 284 -4.51 3.00 18.93
CA ASN A 284 -4.13 4.35 18.53
C ASN A 284 -2.65 4.46 18.11
N GLU A 285 -1.84 3.42 18.31
CA GLU A 285 -0.41 3.41 17.94
C GLU A 285 -0.17 3.48 16.41
N ILE A 286 -1.22 3.24 15.62
CA ILE A 286 -1.18 3.27 14.15
C ILE A 286 -1.36 4.70 13.62
N LEU A 287 -1.96 5.58 14.41
CA LEU A 287 -2.29 6.93 14.00
C LEU A 287 -1.03 7.79 13.92
N SER A 288 -1.02 8.73 12.97
CA SER A 288 0.06 9.71 12.94
C SER A 288 0.04 10.58 14.20
N PRO A 289 1.17 11.15 14.64
CA PRO A 289 1.20 12.04 15.79
C PRO A 289 0.26 13.25 15.66
N ASP A 290 -0.03 13.69 14.44
CA ASP A 290 -0.96 14.77 14.15
C ASP A 290 -2.42 14.31 14.30
N ASP A 291 -2.74 13.08 13.88
CA ASP A 291 -4.07 12.48 14.04
C ASP A 291 -4.38 12.19 15.52
N VAL A 292 -3.39 11.72 16.29
CA VAL A 292 -3.54 11.55 17.74
C VAL A 292 -3.85 12.90 18.40
N GLN A 293 -3.11 13.96 18.06
CA GLN A 293 -3.37 15.31 18.59
C GLN A 293 -4.75 15.84 18.19
N LEU A 294 -5.21 15.54 16.96
CA LEU A 294 -6.55 15.91 16.51
C LEU A 294 -7.62 15.16 17.30
N MET A 295 -7.47 13.85 17.51
CA MET A 295 -8.42 13.06 18.31
C MET A 295 -8.43 13.50 19.79
N GLU A 296 -7.26 13.73 20.39
CA GLU A 296 -7.13 14.26 21.75
C GLU A 296 -7.78 15.66 21.88
N ALA A 297 -7.72 16.47 20.83
CA ALA A 297 -8.39 17.78 20.77
C ALA A 297 -9.91 17.68 20.53
N GLU A 298 -10.38 16.58 19.94
CA GLU A 298 -11.77 16.31 19.65
C GLU A 298 -12.49 15.53 20.75
N GLU A 299 -11.80 15.00 21.77
CA GLU A 299 -12.44 14.41 22.95
C GLU A 299 -13.24 15.50 23.72
N PRO A 300 -14.58 15.44 23.74
CA PRO A 300 -15.35 16.36 24.55
C PRO A 300 -15.08 16.04 26.02
N SER A 301 -14.46 16.95 26.76
CA SER A 301 -14.22 16.76 28.20
C SER A 301 -15.53 16.44 28.92
N LEU A 302 -15.72 15.20 29.35
CA LEU A 302 -16.88 14.77 30.13
C LEU A 302 -16.84 15.28 31.58
N ASP A 303 -15.83 16.06 31.94
CA ASP A 303 -15.79 16.83 33.19
C ASP A 303 -16.51 18.17 33.01
N GLY A 304 -17.84 18.12 33.17
CA GLY A 304 -18.65 19.31 33.45
C GLY A 304 -18.48 19.79 34.91
N PRO A 305 -18.77 21.07 35.20
CA PRO A 305 -18.55 21.71 36.51
C PRO A 305 -19.38 21.14 37.67
#